data_AF-A0A0K0EVR8-F1
#
_entry.id   AF-A0A0K0EVR8-F1
#
_cell.length_a   1.000
_cell.length_b   1.000
_cell.length_c   1.000
_cell.angle_alpha   90.00
_cell.angle_beta   90.00
_cell.angle_gamma   90.00
#
_symmetry.space_group_name_H-M   'P 1'
#
loop_
_entity.id
_entity.type
_entity.pdbx_description
1 polymer ?
#
loop_
_entity_poly.entity_id
_entity_poly.type
_entity_poly.pdbx_seq_one_letter_code
_entity_poly.pdbx_strand_id
1 'polypeptide(L)'
;MGQENYYTFNDVKLINYLYCNKTCENSTSLECKNFGYQDPRNCSQCKCPHGFAGVNCTILQPQSNYEQCGTHYYNATSIEANLNKTGVMNCTYQIKAENGGNITVTVKNVIATPPYPDEFLLCFSGMGLEIKHKIDTSVTGLNLCGNVNESVTINSEGDEVYVMWYGSQNNHTFELTYKEVNSTKKNETLKKL
;
A
#
# COMPACT_ATOMS: atom_id res chain seq x y z
N MET A 1 11.21 -3.30 -18.15
CA MET A 1 12.02 -4.27 -17.39
C MET A 1 11.24 -4.58 -16.13
N GLY A 2 10.66 -5.78 -16.07
CA GLY A 2 9.72 -6.23 -15.02
C GLY A 2 10.37 -7.23 -14.08
N GLN A 3 9.81 -7.38 -12.88
CA GLN A 3 10.28 -8.33 -11.87
C GLN A 3 10.09 -9.78 -12.36
N GLU A 4 11.06 -10.66 -12.13
CA GLU A 4 11.06 -12.02 -12.68
C GLU A 4 10.29 -13.04 -11.83
N ASN A 5 9.96 -12.72 -10.57
CA ASN A 5 9.39 -13.69 -9.64
C ASN A 5 7.86 -13.84 -9.72
N TYR A 6 7.11 -12.78 -10.03
CA TYR A 6 5.64 -12.80 -10.15
C TYR A 6 5.14 -11.65 -11.04
N TYR A 7 3.97 -11.80 -11.66
CA TYR A 7 3.30 -10.70 -12.33
C TYR A 7 2.84 -9.65 -11.31
N THR A 8 3.10 -8.37 -11.59
CA THR A 8 2.53 -7.28 -10.78
C THR A 8 1.03 -7.16 -11.04
N PHE A 9 0.32 -6.47 -10.14
CA PHE A 9 -1.10 -6.18 -10.35
C PHE A 9 -1.36 -5.47 -11.69
N ASN A 10 -0.46 -4.57 -12.09
CA ASN A 10 -0.57 -3.83 -13.34
C ASN A 10 -0.25 -4.66 -14.58
N ASP A 11 0.63 -5.66 -14.48
CA ASP A 11 0.85 -6.60 -15.59
C ASP A 11 -0.43 -7.40 -15.86
N VAL A 12 -1.06 -7.92 -14.80
CA VAL A 12 -2.33 -8.67 -14.93
C VAL A 12 -3.47 -7.76 -15.39
N LYS A 13 -3.53 -6.52 -14.88
CA LYS A 13 -4.52 -5.51 -15.30
C LYS A 13 -4.37 -5.16 -16.78
N LEU A 14 -3.15 -5.00 -17.28
CA LEU A 14 -2.89 -4.73 -18.69
C LEU A 14 -3.33 -5.92 -19.56
N ILE A 15 -2.99 -7.14 -19.18
CA ILE A 15 -3.43 -8.35 -19.89
C ILE A 15 -4.96 -8.44 -19.89
N ASN A 16 -5.60 -8.18 -18.75
CA ASN A 16 -7.06 -8.16 -18.64
C ASN A 16 -7.69 -7.12 -19.58
N TYR A 17 -7.13 -5.92 -19.63
CA TYR A 17 -7.57 -4.86 -20.53
C TYR A 17 -7.44 -5.26 -22.01
N LEU A 18 -6.37 -5.94 -22.39
CA LEU A 18 -6.14 -6.33 -23.79
C LEU A 18 -7.01 -7.52 -24.23
N TYR A 19 -7.20 -8.51 -23.36
CA TYR A 19 -7.79 -9.80 -23.76
C TYR A 19 -9.17 -10.10 -23.15
N CYS A 20 -9.54 -9.43 -22.05
CA CYS A 20 -10.73 -9.78 -21.28
C CYS A 20 -11.70 -8.61 -21.08
N ASN A 21 -11.44 -7.43 -21.63
CA ASN A 21 -12.26 -6.23 -21.41
C ASN A 21 -13.74 -6.42 -21.80
N LYS A 22 -14.02 -7.30 -22.77
CA LYS A 22 -15.38 -7.60 -23.23
C LYS A 22 -16.15 -8.60 -22.37
N THR A 23 -15.47 -9.28 -21.44
CA THR A 23 -16.05 -10.42 -20.70
C THR A 23 -17.27 -10.00 -19.86
N CYS A 24 -17.24 -8.77 -19.34
CA CYS A 24 -18.29 -8.24 -18.47
C CYS A 24 -19.23 -7.24 -19.17
N GLU A 25 -19.20 -7.13 -20.51
CA GLU A 25 -20.04 -6.16 -21.26
C GLU A 25 -21.55 -6.35 -21.01
N ASN A 26 -22.00 -7.59 -20.82
CA ASN A 26 -23.40 -7.91 -20.55
C ASN A 26 -23.76 -7.91 -19.05
N SER A 27 -22.80 -7.57 -18.18
CA SER A 27 -23.00 -7.49 -16.73
C SER A 27 -23.22 -6.05 -16.29
N THR A 28 -23.75 -5.86 -15.08
CA THR A 28 -23.83 -4.53 -14.47
C THR A 28 -22.44 -3.91 -14.39
N SER A 29 -22.29 -2.69 -14.92
CA SER A 29 -21.05 -1.93 -14.79
C SER A 29 -20.77 -1.62 -13.33
N LEU A 30 -19.57 -1.97 -12.87
CA LEU A 30 -19.13 -1.82 -11.50
C LEU A 30 -17.97 -0.82 -11.45
N GLU A 31 -18.14 0.26 -10.70
CA GLU A 31 -17.08 1.24 -10.51
C GLU A 31 -16.07 0.73 -9.46
N CYS A 32 -14.85 0.40 -9.90
CA CYS A 32 -13.77 -0.02 -9.03
C CYS A 32 -12.95 1.19 -8.54
N LYS A 33 -12.78 1.33 -7.23
CA LYS A 33 -11.94 2.37 -6.61
C LYS A 33 -10.51 1.89 -6.43
N ASN A 34 -9.64 2.78 -5.96
CA ASN A 34 -8.23 2.49 -5.66
C ASN A 34 -7.52 1.78 -6.82
N PHE A 35 -7.75 2.26 -8.05
CA PHE A 35 -7.15 1.72 -9.27
C PHE A 35 -7.41 0.22 -9.53
N GLY A 36 -8.45 -0.36 -8.92
CA GLY A 36 -8.95 -1.69 -9.25
C GLY A 36 -9.57 -1.78 -10.65
N TYR A 37 -9.95 -2.99 -11.05
CA TYR A 37 -10.67 -3.26 -12.31
C TYR A 37 -11.68 -4.39 -12.12
N GLN A 38 -12.70 -4.46 -12.97
CA GLN A 38 -13.75 -5.47 -12.85
C GLN A 38 -13.16 -6.87 -13.07
N ASP A 39 -13.48 -7.82 -12.19
CA ASP A 39 -12.93 -9.18 -12.27
C ASP A 39 -13.56 -9.93 -13.45
N PRO A 40 -12.79 -10.30 -14.51
CA PRO A 40 -13.35 -10.98 -15.67
C PRO A 40 -13.89 -12.37 -15.33
N ARG A 41 -13.49 -12.95 -14.19
CA ARG A 41 -13.97 -14.25 -13.71
C ARG A 41 -15.23 -14.12 -12.86
N ASN A 42 -15.51 -12.93 -12.36
CA ASN A 42 -16.69 -12.63 -11.57
C ASN A 42 -17.06 -11.16 -11.73
N CYS A 43 -17.90 -10.86 -12.71
CA CYS A 43 -18.27 -9.50 -13.06
C CYS A 43 -19.05 -8.76 -11.94
N SER A 44 -19.46 -9.44 -10.88
CA SER A 44 -20.11 -8.82 -9.72
C SER A 44 -19.12 -8.27 -8.68
N GLN A 45 -17.81 -8.32 -8.93
CA GLN A 45 -16.79 -7.77 -8.05
C GLN A 45 -15.61 -7.18 -8.82
N CYS A 46 -14.80 -6.39 -8.13
CA CYS A 46 -13.53 -5.88 -8.61
C CYS A 46 -12.36 -6.80 -8.18
N LYS A 47 -11.33 -6.86 -9.02
CA LYS A 47 -9.98 -7.19 -8.60
C LYS A 47 -9.31 -5.95 -8.01
N CYS A 48 -8.87 -6.09 -6.76
CA CYS A 48 -8.30 -5.00 -5.99
C CYS A 48 -6.77 -5.09 -5.92
N PRO A 49 -6.05 -3.96 -5.95
CA PRO A 49 -4.63 -3.97 -5.64
C PRO A 49 -4.35 -4.46 -4.22
N HIS A 50 -3.10 -4.86 -3.98
CA HIS A 50 -2.64 -5.25 -2.66
C HIS A 50 -2.93 -4.15 -1.62
N GLY A 51 -3.41 -4.54 -0.43
CA GLY A 51 -3.90 -3.62 0.62
C GLY A 51 -5.39 -3.28 0.53
N PHE A 52 -6.08 -3.58 -0.58
CA PHE A 52 -7.51 -3.26 -0.76
C PHE A 52 -8.38 -4.51 -0.94
N ALA A 53 -9.65 -4.40 -0.54
CA ALA A 53 -10.62 -5.47 -0.57
C ALA A 53 -12.05 -4.94 -0.79
N GLY A 54 -13.02 -5.85 -0.77
CA GLY A 54 -14.44 -5.56 -0.98
C GLY A 54 -14.84 -5.54 -2.44
N VAL A 55 -16.16 -5.45 -2.67
CA VAL A 55 -16.76 -5.55 -4.01
C VAL A 55 -16.19 -4.50 -4.97
N ASN A 56 -15.91 -3.29 -4.48
CA ASN A 56 -15.45 -2.15 -5.27
C ASN A 56 -14.07 -1.61 -4.83
N CYS A 57 -13.30 -2.39 -4.07
CA CYS A 57 -11.96 -2.02 -3.57
C CYS A 57 -11.92 -0.79 -2.65
N THR A 58 -13.02 -0.47 -1.96
CA THR A 58 -13.11 0.70 -1.06
C THR A 58 -12.67 0.39 0.37
N ILE A 59 -12.65 -0.87 0.78
CA ILE A 59 -12.22 -1.27 2.12
C ILE A 59 -10.77 -1.74 2.09
N LEU A 60 -10.09 -1.64 3.22
CA LEU A 60 -8.75 -2.19 3.37
C LEU A 60 -8.81 -3.70 3.55
N GLN A 61 -7.73 -4.38 3.17
CA GLN A 61 -7.58 -5.81 3.45
C GLN A 61 -7.70 -6.07 4.96
N PRO A 62 -8.50 -7.07 5.40
CA PRO A 62 -8.67 -7.38 6.81
C PRO A 62 -7.34 -7.73 7.49
N GLN A 63 -7.19 -7.28 8.73
CA GLN A 63 -6.07 -7.68 9.58
C GLN A 63 -6.18 -9.14 10.00
N SER A 64 -5.06 -9.86 10.06
CA SER A 64 -5.04 -11.23 10.57
C SER A 64 -5.20 -11.32 12.09
N ASN A 65 -4.83 -10.25 12.81
CA ASN A 65 -4.91 -10.16 14.26
C ASN A 65 -5.34 -8.74 14.67
N TYR A 66 -6.63 -8.54 14.90
CA TYR A 66 -7.21 -7.23 15.21
C TYR A 66 -6.65 -6.62 16.51
N GLU A 67 -6.44 -7.44 17.54
CA GLU A 67 -5.92 -6.96 18.83
C GLU A 67 -4.48 -6.45 18.72
N GLN A 68 -3.63 -7.17 17.98
CA GLN A 68 -2.24 -6.77 17.79
C GLN A 68 -2.10 -5.63 16.78
N CYS A 69 -2.82 -5.69 15.66
CA CYS A 69 -2.72 -4.67 14.62
C CYS A 69 -3.34 -3.34 15.06
N GLY A 70 -4.44 -3.35 15.82
CA GLY A 70 -5.19 -2.16 16.21
C GLY A 70 -6.03 -1.58 15.08
N THR A 71 -6.33 -0.27 15.13
CA THR A 71 -7.13 0.38 14.08
C THR A 71 -6.44 0.35 12.71
N HIS A 72 -7.24 0.35 11.66
CA HIS A 72 -6.79 0.51 10.28
C HIS A 72 -6.42 1.96 9.92
N TYR A 73 -7.07 2.94 10.56
CA TYR A 73 -7.08 4.32 10.09
C TYR A 73 -6.34 5.24 11.05
N TYR A 74 -5.41 6.02 10.50
CA TYR A 74 -4.58 6.98 11.21
C TYR A 74 -4.62 8.34 10.51
N ASN A 75 -4.60 9.41 11.29
CA ASN A 75 -4.49 10.77 10.78
C ASN A 75 -3.05 11.28 10.92
N ALA A 76 -2.52 11.85 9.85
CA ALA A 76 -1.25 12.57 9.84
C ALA A 76 -1.51 14.06 10.07
N THR A 77 -0.82 14.62 11.06
CA THR A 77 -0.81 16.06 11.35
C THR A 77 0.61 16.60 11.18
N SER A 78 0.83 17.90 11.39
CA SER A 78 2.18 18.48 11.39
C SER A 78 3.09 17.93 12.51
N ILE A 79 2.51 17.31 13.53
CA ILE A 79 3.23 16.65 14.62
C ILE A 79 3.56 15.22 14.21
N GLU A 80 4.82 14.84 14.39
CA GLU A 80 5.29 13.50 14.09
C GLU A 80 4.66 12.45 15.01
N ALA A 81 4.06 11.42 14.41
CA ALA A 81 3.48 10.28 15.09
C ALA A 81 4.26 9.00 14.75
N ASN A 82 4.13 7.97 15.58
CA ASN A 82 4.81 6.69 15.42
C ASN A 82 3.80 5.58 15.10
N LEU A 83 4.19 4.67 14.21
CA LEU A 83 3.52 3.41 13.98
C LEU A 83 4.56 2.30 14.03
N ASN A 84 4.36 1.35 14.92
CA ASN A 84 5.21 0.18 15.05
C ASN A 84 4.37 -1.05 15.36
N LYS A 85 4.88 -2.21 14.95
CA LYS A 85 4.34 -3.52 15.33
C LYS A 85 5.47 -4.54 15.45
N THR A 86 5.25 -5.52 16.30
CA THR A 86 6.16 -6.64 16.52
C THR A 86 5.38 -7.92 16.68
N GLY A 87 5.80 -8.98 15.99
CA GLY A 87 5.24 -10.31 16.09
C GLY A 87 4.57 -10.81 14.82
N VAL A 88 3.91 -11.96 14.94
CA VAL A 88 3.27 -12.67 13.83
C VAL A 88 1.90 -12.08 13.52
N MET A 89 1.83 -11.25 12.47
CA MET A 89 0.61 -10.58 12.05
C MET A 89 0.69 -10.12 10.61
N ASN A 90 -0.47 -9.99 9.97
CA ASN A 90 -0.66 -9.29 8.70
C ASN A 90 -1.59 -8.10 8.96
N CYS A 91 -1.06 -6.89 8.84
CA CYS A 91 -1.78 -5.66 9.10
C CYS A 91 -1.78 -4.76 7.87
N THR A 92 -2.90 -4.06 7.66
CA THR A 92 -3.03 -3.03 6.62
C THR A 92 -3.51 -1.74 7.27
N TYR A 93 -2.85 -0.63 6.95
CA TYR A 93 -3.13 0.68 7.52
C TYR A 93 -3.29 1.73 6.42
N GLN A 94 -4.16 2.70 6.67
CA GLN A 94 -4.24 3.96 5.92
C GLN A 94 -3.84 5.10 6.86
N ILE A 95 -2.89 5.90 6.40
CA ILE A 95 -2.50 7.17 7.01
C ILE A 95 -3.01 8.27 6.09
N LYS A 96 -3.92 9.10 6.57
CA LYS A 96 -4.53 10.19 5.82
C LYS A 96 -4.14 11.54 6.40
N ALA A 97 -3.74 12.48 5.56
CA ALA A 97 -3.40 13.83 5.97
C ALA A 97 -4.66 14.59 6.40
N GLU A 98 -4.59 15.29 7.53
CA GLU A 98 -5.74 16.00 8.09
C GLU A 98 -6.13 17.23 7.25
N ASN A 99 -5.14 17.90 6.64
CA ASN A 99 -5.35 19.10 5.84
C ASN A 99 -5.12 18.88 4.33
N GLY A 100 -5.09 17.62 3.89
CA GLY A 100 -4.89 17.25 2.47
C GLY A 100 -3.48 17.52 1.93
N GLY A 101 -2.49 17.73 2.82
CA GLY A 101 -1.08 17.85 2.48
C GLY A 101 -0.40 16.52 2.18
N ASN A 102 0.84 16.58 1.72
CA ASN A 102 1.63 15.37 1.48
C ASN A 102 2.11 14.82 2.83
N ILE A 103 2.34 13.52 2.92
CA ILE A 103 2.80 12.82 4.11
C ILE A 103 4.26 12.45 3.92
N THR A 104 5.10 12.82 4.87
CA THR A 104 6.45 12.27 4.99
C THR A 104 6.41 11.08 5.93
N VAL A 105 6.90 9.94 5.46
CA VAL A 105 7.10 8.72 6.26
C VAL A 105 8.59 8.47 6.40
N THR A 106 9.05 8.23 7.63
CA THR A 106 10.43 7.82 7.90
C THR A 106 10.43 6.45 8.56
N VAL A 107 10.91 5.45 7.84
CA VAL A 107 11.13 4.10 8.37
C VAL A 107 12.43 4.11 9.14
N LYS A 108 12.38 3.76 10.43
CA LYS A 108 13.54 3.76 11.33
C LYS A 108 14.19 2.39 11.44
N ASN A 109 13.37 1.35 11.49
CA ASN A 109 13.83 -0.02 11.69
C ASN A 109 12.87 -1.01 11.02
N VAL A 110 13.42 -2.03 10.36
CA VAL A 110 12.65 -3.20 9.90
C VAL A 110 13.46 -4.45 10.17
N ILE A 111 12.84 -5.42 10.85
CA ILE A 111 13.33 -6.78 10.98
C ILE A 111 12.25 -7.68 10.42
N ALA A 112 12.45 -8.21 9.21
CA ALA A 112 11.51 -9.12 8.55
C ALA A 112 12.27 -10.12 7.69
N THR A 113 12.48 -11.33 8.18
CA THR A 113 13.13 -12.38 7.40
C THR A 113 12.20 -12.81 6.26
N PRO A 114 12.64 -12.73 4.98
CA PRO A 114 11.84 -13.24 3.89
C PRO A 114 11.62 -14.76 4.05
N PRO A 115 10.53 -15.31 3.50
CA PRO A 115 10.17 -16.72 3.69
C PRO A 115 11.20 -17.71 3.13
N TYR A 116 12.01 -17.30 2.14
CA TYR A 116 13.11 -18.10 1.59
C TYR A 116 14.35 -17.21 1.37
N PRO A 117 15.14 -16.94 2.42
CA PRO A 117 16.25 -16.00 2.36
C PRO A 117 17.37 -16.44 1.41
N ASP A 118 17.48 -17.73 1.13
CA ASP A 118 18.47 -18.28 0.20
C ASP A 118 18.03 -18.18 -1.28
N GLU A 119 16.74 -17.93 -1.53
CA GLU A 119 16.15 -17.86 -2.88
C GLU A 119 15.73 -16.42 -3.26
N PHE A 120 15.40 -15.58 -2.28
CA PHE A 120 14.95 -14.20 -2.50
C PHE A 120 16.01 -13.18 -2.09
N LEU A 121 16.76 -12.68 -3.08
CA LEU A 121 17.65 -11.52 -2.91
C LEU A 121 16.89 -10.19 -2.75
N LEU A 122 15.59 -10.15 -3.09
CA LEU A 122 14.76 -8.95 -3.18
C LEU A 122 13.49 -9.07 -2.34
N CYS A 123 13.02 -7.93 -1.81
CA CYS A 123 11.78 -7.84 -1.05
C CYS A 123 10.59 -7.61 -1.98
N PHE A 124 9.53 -8.41 -1.81
CA PHE A 124 8.27 -8.29 -2.54
C PHE A 124 7.10 -8.04 -1.58
N SER A 125 5.95 -7.65 -2.14
CA SER A 125 4.70 -7.52 -1.38
C SER A 125 4.41 -8.79 -0.58
N GLY A 126 4.13 -8.63 0.71
CA GLY A 126 3.87 -9.74 1.62
C GLY A 126 5.11 -10.42 2.21
N MET A 127 6.31 -9.83 2.07
CA MET A 127 7.54 -10.35 2.69
C MET A 127 8.09 -9.49 3.84
N GLY A 128 7.37 -8.44 4.24
CA GLY A 128 7.83 -7.49 5.27
C GLY A 128 6.96 -6.24 5.28
N LEU A 129 7.59 -5.08 5.20
CA LEU A 129 6.92 -3.77 5.18
C LEU A 129 6.76 -3.25 3.75
N GLU A 130 5.54 -3.00 3.32
CA GLU A 130 5.25 -2.29 2.06
C GLU A 130 4.64 -0.91 2.34
N ILE A 131 5.18 0.13 1.69
CA ILE A 131 4.69 1.51 1.80
C ILE A 131 4.27 2.02 0.42
N LYS A 132 2.96 2.11 0.19
CA LYS A 132 2.37 2.77 -0.97
C LYS A 132 2.23 4.26 -0.69
N HIS A 133 3.06 5.05 -1.37
CA HIS A 133 3.16 6.50 -1.22
C HIS A 133 2.74 7.27 -2.49
N LYS A 134 2.40 6.55 -3.56
CA LYS A 134 1.95 7.14 -4.83
C LYS A 134 0.44 7.33 -4.86
N ILE A 135 -0.03 8.27 -5.68
CA ILE A 135 -1.47 8.44 -5.92
C ILE A 135 -2.03 7.18 -6.60
N ASP A 136 -1.29 6.60 -7.55
CA ASP A 136 -1.66 5.34 -8.18
C ASP A 136 -1.39 4.16 -7.25
N THR A 137 -2.43 3.73 -6.53
CA THR A 137 -2.36 2.63 -5.56
C THR A 137 -2.28 1.24 -6.20
N SER A 138 -2.44 1.13 -7.53
CA SER A 138 -2.21 -0.12 -8.25
C SER A 138 -0.72 -0.48 -8.35
N VAL A 139 0.16 0.52 -8.28
CA VAL A 139 1.61 0.33 -8.31
C VAL A 139 2.09 -0.22 -6.98
N THR A 140 2.98 -1.21 -7.02
CA THR A 140 3.64 -1.75 -5.84
C THR A 140 4.39 -0.65 -5.07
N GLY A 141 4.24 -0.64 -3.75
CA GLY A 141 4.94 0.32 -2.88
C GLY A 141 6.43 0.01 -2.72
N LEU A 142 7.10 0.82 -1.89
CA LEU A 142 8.45 0.47 -1.43
C LEU A 142 8.34 -0.74 -0.50
N ASN A 143 9.02 -1.84 -0.84
CA ASN A 143 9.07 -3.04 -0.02
C ASN A 143 10.41 -3.11 0.74
N LEU A 144 10.34 -3.26 2.06
CA LEU A 144 11.48 -3.37 2.97
C LEU A 144 11.37 -4.69 3.75
N CYS A 145 12.43 -5.48 3.70
CA CYS A 145 12.60 -6.74 4.40
C CYS A 145 14.09 -6.95 4.73
N GLY A 146 14.41 -8.02 5.44
CA GLY A 146 15.73 -8.25 6.03
C GLY A 146 15.91 -7.46 7.32
N ASN A 147 17.13 -6.97 7.53
CA ASN A 147 17.49 -6.12 8.67
C ASN A 147 17.84 -4.72 8.15
N VAL A 148 16.88 -3.80 8.25
CA VAL A 148 17.03 -2.42 7.78
C VAL A 148 17.19 -1.51 8.99
N ASN A 149 18.42 -1.04 9.21
CA ASN A 149 18.80 -0.25 10.38
C ASN A 149 19.06 1.22 10.02
N GLU A 150 19.18 1.52 8.72
CA GLU A 150 19.35 2.86 8.21
C GLU A 150 17.97 3.47 7.93
N SER A 151 17.81 4.74 8.33
CA SER A 151 16.53 5.42 8.17
C SER A 151 16.23 5.68 6.69
N VAL A 152 15.03 5.29 6.24
CA VAL A 152 14.54 5.58 4.88
C VAL A 152 13.40 6.57 4.96
N THR A 153 13.57 7.75 4.34
CA THR A 153 12.53 8.78 4.27
C THR A 153 11.85 8.78 2.90
N ILE A 154 10.52 8.82 2.91
CA ILE A 154 9.65 8.74 1.74
C ILE A 154 8.64 9.88 1.83
N ASN A 155 8.45 10.62 0.74
CA ASN A 155 7.40 11.61 0.64
C ASN A 155 6.30 11.07 -0.27
N SER A 156 5.04 11.17 0.17
CA SER A 156 3.91 10.78 -0.66
C SER A 156 3.65 11.77 -1.80
N GLU A 157 3.04 11.28 -2.88
CA GLU A 157 2.55 12.10 -3.99
C GLU A 157 1.19 12.76 -3.66
N GLY A 158 0.40 12.14 -2.78
CA GLY A 158 -0.93 12.59 -2.36
C GLY A 158 -1.10 12.69 -0.85
N ASP A 159 -2.35 12.83 -0.41
CA ASP A 159 -2.76 12.99 1.00
C ASP A 159 -2.97 11.66 1.75
N GLU A 160 -2.69 10.54 1.11
CA GLU A 160 -2.85 9.21 1.68
C GLU A 160 -1.59 8.37 1.47
N VAL A 161 -1.24 7.60 2.51
CA VAL A 161 -0.21 6.55 2.48
C VAL A 161 -0.83 5.27 3.00
N TYR A 162 -0.55 4.16 2.33
CA TYR A 162 -0.96 2.83 2.77
C TYR A 162 0.24 2.02 3.21
N VAL A 163 0.15 1.43 4.39
CA VAL A 163 1.20 0.63 5.00
C VAL A 163 0.69 -0.78 5.18
N MET A 164 1.38 -1.75 4.57
CA MET A 164 1.09 -3.17 4.75
C MET A 164 2.27 -3.80 5.47
N TRP A 165 1.98 -4.54 6.54
CA TRP A 165 2.98 -5.22 7.34
C TRP A 165 2.70 -6.72 7.37
N TYR A 166 3.70 -7.51 7.03
CA TYR A 166 3.68 -8.97 7.14
C TYR A 166 4.83 -9.44 8.04
N GLY A 167 4.51 -9.77 9.29
CA GLY A 167 5.41 -10.45 10.22
C GLY A 167 5.09 -11.94 10.28
N SER A 168 6.07 -12.79 10.01
CA SER A 168 5.93 -14.25 10.06
C SER A 168 6.64 -14.90 11.26
N GLN A 169 7.43 -14.13 12.01
CA GLN A 169 8.11 -14.58 13.23
C GLN A 169 7.91 -13.60 14.38
N ASN A 170 8.06 -14.08 15.62
CA ASN A 170 7.82 -13.28 16.83
C ASN A 170 8.77 -12.08 16.98
N ASN A 171 9.98 -12.17 16.43
CA ASN A 171 10.97 -11.08 16.43
C ASN A 171 10.81 -10.13 15.23
N HIS A 172 9.89 -10.41 14.30
CA HIS A 172 9.67 -9.51 13.17
C HIS A 172 9.05 -8.22 13.68
N THR A 173 9.60 -7.09 13.25
CA THR A 173 9.16 -5.77 13.68
C THR A 173 9.36 -4.74 12.60
N PHE A 174 8.54 -3.68 12.64
CA PHE A 174 8.86 -2.43 11.97
C PHE A 174 8.60 -1.26 12.91
N GLU A 175 9.37 -0.20 12.71
CA GLU A 175 9.15 1.10 13.31
C GLU A 175 9.22 2.17 12.23
N LEU A 176 8.16 2.98 12.12
CA LEU A 176 8.15 4.16 11.28
C LEU A 176 7.54 5.35 12.03
N THR A 177 7.89 6.54 11.56
CA THR A 177 7.20 7.78 11.90
C THR A 177 6.56 8.39 10.67
N TYR A 178 5.52 9.18 10.89
CA TYR A 178 4.82 9.88 9.82
C TYR A 178 4.33 11.25 10.29
N LYS A 179 4.26 12.19 9.35
CA LYS A 179 3.64 13.51 9.57
C LYS A 179 3.15 14.10 8.25
N GLU A 180 2.12 14.92 8.34
CA GLU A 180 1.68 15.79 7.26
C GLU A 180 2.66 16.96 7.10
N VAL A 181 3.03 17.24 5.85
CA VAL A 181 3.80 18.39 5.45
C VAL A 181 2.84 19.39 4.80
N ASN A 182 2.69 20.56 5.42
CA ASN A 182 1.88 21.64 4.87
C ASN A 182 2.34 21.97 3.44
N SER A 183 1.43 21.84 2.48
CA SER A 183 1.65 22.27 1.10
C SER A 183 1.60 23.80 1.02
N THR A 184 2.64 24.50 1.46
CA THR A 184 2.81 25.95 1.23
C THR A 184 3.09 26.30 -0.24
N LYS A 185 2.80 25.41 -1.21
CA LYS A 185 3.14 25.58 -2.64
C LYS A 185 2.08 25.07 -3.63
N LYS A 186 0.78 25.13 -3.31
CA LYS A 186 -0.29 24.87 -4.31
C LYS A 186 -1.04 26.12 -4.80
N ASN A 187 -0.78 27.30 -4.22
CA ASN A 187 -1.50 28.54 -4.51
C ASN A 187 -0.82 29.51 -5.50
N GLU A 188 0.29 29.15 -6.15
CA GLU A 188 0.97 30.06 -7.11
C GLU A 188 0.80 29.67 -8.60
N THR A 189 0.27 28.48 -8.91
CA THR A 189 0.11 28.03 -10.31
C THR A 189 -1.31 28.12 -10.88
N LEU A 190 -2.30 28.52 -10.07
CA LEU A 190 -3.69 28.77 -10.54
C LEU A 190 -4.03 30.26 -10.71
N LYS A 191 -3.05 31.17 -10.60
CA LYS A 191 -3.20 32.61 -10.93
C LYS A 191 -2.65 33.00 -12.31
N LYS A 192 -2.28 32.02 -13.13
CA LYS A 192 -1.89 32.25 -14.53
C LYS A 192 -2.54 31.19 -15.42
N LEU A 193 -3.83 31.40 -15.71
CA LEU A 193 -4.50 31.11 -16.98
C LEU A 193 -5.86 31.83 -16.94
#